data_AF-A0A524HN06-F1
#
_entry.id   AF-A0A524HN06-F1
#
_cell.length_a   1.000
_cell.length_b   1.000
_cell.length_c   1.000
_cell.angle_alpha   90.00
_cell.angle_beta   90.00
_cell.angle_gamma   90.00
#
_symmetry.space_group_name_H-M   'P 1'
#
loop_
_entity.id
_entity.type
_entity.pdbx_description
1 polymer ?
#
loop_
_entity_poly.entity_id
_entity_poly.type
_entity_poly.pdbx_seq_one_letter_code
_entity_poly.pdbx_strand_id
1 'polypeptide(L)'
;MKRGRWKSFALAAVPLVTHSFAPAAAAQGAPTFDRLWAEARQNPECIRADFDDFILVNCAEQLTLWYFTMANHPAHPAVIKRELKLEEGALVSQIDGDFFGPQTALSGGQSAGGRAFQSWLAEIRDLDRQMRETMGGAADAPPGPSVD
;
A
#
# COMPACT_ATOMS: atom_id res chain seq x y z
N MET A 1 24.87 -52.75 50.30
CA MET A 1 24.02 -51.65 49.78
C MET A 1 24.61 -50.32 50.25
N LYS A 2 25.25 -49.54 49.37
CA LYS A 2 25.93 -48.26 49.71
C LYS A 2 24.96 -47.09 49.51
N ARG A 3 24.75 -46.27 50.56
CA ARG A 3 23.91 -45.05 50.50
C ARG A 3 24.76 -43.87 50.01
N GLY A 4 24.37 -43.28 48.88
CA GLY A 4 25.05 -42.15 48.24
C GLY A 4 24.67 -40.81 48.86
N ARG A 5 25.68 -39.95 49.04
CA ARG A 5 25.68 -38.65 49.72
C ARG A 5 25.10 -37.57 48.80
N TRP A 6 23.94 -37.00 49.13
CA TRP A 6 23.38 -35.85 48.43
C TRP A 6 24.11 -34.56 48.82
N LYS A 7 24.61 -33.84 47.80
CA LYS A 7 25.24 -32.53 47.94
C LYS A 7 24.18 -31.45 47.78
N SER A 8 24.03 -30.62 48.80
CA SER A 8 23.23 -29.40 48.76
C SER A 8 23.79 -28.43 47.72
N PHE A 9 22.95 -27.98 46.80
CA PHE A 9 23.27 -26.90 45.87
C PHE A 9 22.85 -25.56 46.49
N ALA A 10 23.81 -24.64 46.59
CA ALA A 10 23.58 -23.27 47.02
C ALA A 10 22.98 -22.45 45.87
N LEU A 11 21.86 -21.79 46.13
CA LEU A 11 21.23 -20.81 45.24
C LEU A 11 22.03 -19.51 45.27
N ALA A 12 22.69 -19.18 44.16
CA ALA A 12 23.25 -17.85 43.93
C ALA A 12 22.18 -16.95 43.28
N ALA A 13 21.84 -15.86 43.95
CA ALA A 13 20.93 -14.83 43.45
C ALA A 13 21.63 -14.02 42.35
N VAL A 14 21.14 -14.13 41.11
CA VAL A 14 21.57 -13.32 39.98
C VAL A 14 20.75 -12.02 39.98
N PRO A 15 21.38 -10.82 40.06
CA PRO A 15 20.65 -9.57 39.94
C PRO A 15 20.11 -9.42 38.52
N LEU A 16 18.78 -9.33 38.40
CA LEU A 16 18.08 -9.00 37.17
C LEU A 16 18.40 -7.54 36.81
N VAL A 17 19.33 -7.31 35.88
CA VAL A 17 19.55 -5.99 35.29
C VAL A 17 18.45 -5.75 34.25
N THR A 18 17.37 -5.09 34.66
CA THR A 18 16.31 -4.64 33.76
C THR A 18 16.82 -3.51 32.88
N HIS A 19 17.38 -3.86 31.73
CA HIS A 19 17.69 -2.91 30.67
C HIS A 19 16.38 -2.46 30.02
N SER A 20 15.89 -1.28 30.42
CA SER A 20 14.80 -0.59 29.72
C SER A 20 15.27 -0.17 28.34
N PHE A 21 15.13 -1.05 27.34
CA PHE A 21 15.21 -0.67 25.94
C PHE A 21 13.95 0.13 25.62
N ALA A 22 14.01 1.45 25.75
CA ALA A 22 13.04 2.32 25.11
C ALA A 22 13.22 2.12 23.59
N PRO A 23 12.19 1.64 22.86
CA PRO A 23 12.30 1.55 21.42
C PRO A 23 12.51 2.96 20.89
N ALA A 24 13.64 3.20 20.23
CA ALA A 24 13.81 4.38 19.42
C ALA A 24 12.68 4.34 18.39
N ALA A 25 11.70 5.22 18.53
CA ALA A 25 10.74 5.50 17.48
C ALA A 25 11.56 6.03 16.31
N ALA A 26 12.00 5.13 15.43
CA ALA A 26 12.64 5.49 14.19
C ALA A 26 11.65 6.39 13.47
N ALA A 27 11.98 7.68 13.36
CA ALA A 27 11.23 8.63 12.57
C ALA A 27 11.21 8.06 11.15
N GLN A 28 10.13 7.39 10.80
CA GLN A 28 9.90 6.89 9.46
C GLN A 28 9.74 8.15 8.61
N GLY A 29 10.81 8.55 7.92
CA GLY A 29 10.79 9.72 7.06
C GLY A 29 9.61 9.64 6.08
N ALA A 30 9.06 10.80 5.72
CA ALA A 30 7.95 10.91 4.79
C ALA A 30 8.24 10.06 3.53
N PRO A 31 7.23 9.37 2.97
CA PRO A 31 7.42 8.59 1.77
C PRO A 31 7.95 9.49 0.64
N THR A 32 8.74 8.91 -0.25
CA THR A 32 9.22 9.56 -1.47
C THR A 32 8.82 8.71 -2.66
N PHE A 33 8.76 9.32 -3.85
CA PHE A 33 8.47 8.61 -5.09
C PHE A 33 9.37 7.38 -5.27
N ASP A 34 10.69 7.55 -5.13
CA ASP A 34 11.67 6.46 -5.30
C ASP A 34 11.50 5.35 -4.26
N ARG A 35 11.14 5.70 -3.02
CA ARG A 35 10.91 4.72 -1.96
C ARG A 35 9.69 3.86 -2.28
N LEU A 36 8.57 4.48 -2.67
CA LEU A 36 7.35 3.76 -3.04
C LEU A 36 7.55 2.92 -4.30
N TRP A 37 8.32 3.43 -5.26
CA TRP A 37 8.71 2.68 -6.45
C TRP A 37 9.56 1.45 -6.11
N ALA A 38 10.54 1.61 -5.21
CA ALA A 38 11.34 0.50 -4.73
C ALA A 38 10.49 -0.52 -3.97
N GLU A 39 9.57 -0.09 -3.12
CA GLU A 39 8.63 -0.94 -2.39
C GLU A 39 7.77 -1.78 -3.35
N ALA A 40 7.12 -1.16 -4.33
CA ALA A 40 6.27 -1.85 -5.28
C ALA A 40 7.03 -2.90 -6.11
N ARG A 41 8.34 -2.70 -6.34
CA ARG A 41 9.21 -3.61 -7.11
C ARG A 41 9.92 -4.68 -6.29
N GLN A 42 9.90 -4.58 -4.96
CA GLN A 42 10.54 -5.58 -4.10
C GLN A 42 9.77 -6.90 -4.07
N ASN A 43 8.50 -6.89 -4.44
CA ASN A 43 7.68 -8.08 -4.46
C ASN A 43 7.77 -8.78 -5.83
N PRO A 44 8.36 -10.00 -5.90
CA PRO A 44 8.58 -10.71 -7.15
C PRO A 44 7.28 -11.17 -7.84
N GLU A 45 6.18 -11.28 -7.10
CA GLU A 45 4.88 -11.71 -7.63
C GLU A 45 4.09 -10.57 -8.29
N CYS A 46 4.57 -9.32 -8.18
CA CYS A 46 3.90 -8.19 -8.80
C CYS A 46 4.21 -8.11 -10.31
N ILE A 47 3.17 -7.96 -11.12
CA ILE A 47 3.27 -7.83 -12.57
C ILE A 47 3.34 -6.35 -12.94
N ARG A 48 4.39 -5.97 -13.67
CA ARG A 48 4.56 -4.63 -14.23
C ARG A 48 3.97 -4.55 -15.63
N ALA A 49 3.18 -3.51 -15.89
CA ALA A 49 2.73 -3.11 -17.21
C ALA A 49 3.11 -1.64 -17.45
N ASP A 50 3.77 -1.36 -18.58
CA ASP A 50 4.17 -0.01 -18.97
C ASP A 50 3.12 0.58 -19.93
N PHE A 51 2.73 1.83 -19.67
CA PHE A 51 1.89 2.66 -20.54
C PHE A 51 2.70 3.88 -20.99
N ASP A 52 2.16 4.65 -21.94
CA ASP A 52 2.90 5.75 -22.57
C ASP A 52 3.37 6.82 -21.57
N ASP A 53 2.63 7.03 -20.49
CA ASP A 53 2.85 8.09 -19.51
C ASP A 53 2.77 7.63 -18.04
N PHE A 54 2.50 6.35 -17.77
CA PHE A 54 2.58 5.79 -16.42
C PHE A 54 2.96 4.30 -16.44
N ILE A 55 3.32 3.79 -15.26
CA ILE A 55 3.61 2.37 -15.03
C ILE A 55 2.58 1.84 -14.03
N LEU A 56 1.96 0.71 -14.36
CA LEU A 56 1.10 -0.06 -13.46
C LEU A 56 1.89 -1.22 -12.86
N VAL A 57 1.85 -1.35 -11.55
CA VAL A 57 2.36 -2.54 -10.84
C VAL A 57 1.18 -3.22 -10.15
N ASN A 58 0.82 -4.41 -10.60
CA ASN A 58 -0.27 -5.22 -10.07
C ASN A 58 0.26 -6.30 -9.13
N CYS A 59 -0.06 -6.16 -7.85
CA CYS A 59 0.32 -7.05 -6.78
C CYS A 59 -0.90 -7.85 -6.33
N ALA A 60 -1.18 -8.96 -7.03
CA ALA A 60 -2.43 -9.71 -6.88
C ALA A 60 -2.61 -10.32 -5.48
N GLU A 61 -1.56 -10.85 -4.88
CA GLU A 61 -1.62 -11.44 -3.53
C GLU A 61 -1.98 -10.41 -2.45
N GLN A 62 -1.55 -9.16 -2.64
CA GLN A 62 -1.83 -8.04 -1.73
C GLN A 62 -3.10 -7.28 -2.14
N LEU A 63 -3.78 -7.71 -3.21
CA LEU A 63 -4.92 -7.02 -3.81
C LEU A 63 -4.65 -5.52 -4.02
N THR A 64 -3.43 -5.20 -4.45
CA THR A 64 -2.93 -3.83 -4.56
C THR A 64 -2.50 -3.51 -5.99
N LEU A 65 -2.91 -2.34 -6.48
CA LEU A 65 -2.44 -1.76 -7.73
C LEU A 65 -1.69 -0.46 -7.42
N TRP A 66 -0.53 -0.29 -8.03
CA TRP A 66 0.24 0.95 -7.95
C TRP A 66 0.34 1.58 -9.32
N TYR A 67 0.10 2.88 -9.40
CA TYR A 67 0.24 3.68 -10.61
C TYR A 67 1.36 4.70 -10.39
N PHE A 68 2.41 4.66 -11.21
CA PHE A 68 3.55 5.56 -11.13
C PHE A 68 3.63 6.40 -12.39
N THR A 69 3.53 7.72 -12.27
CA THR A 69 3.69 8.61 -13.43
C THR A 69 5.12 8.56 -13.98
N MET A 70 5.26 8.50 -15.31
CA MET A 70 6.54 8.68 -15.99
C MET A 70 6.91 10.15 -16.13
N ALA A 71 8.18 10.47 -16.45
CA ALA A 71 8.67 11.85 -16.49
C ALA A 71 7.98 12.76 -17.53
N ASN A 72 7.33 12.17 -18.54
CA ASN A 72 6.53 12.87 -19.56
C ASN A 72 5.09 13.15 -19.12
N HIS A 73 4.63 12.60 -17.98
CA HIS A 73 3.28 12.83 -17.48
C HIS A 73 3.17 14.18 -16.77
N PRO A 74 2.10 14.98 -16.98
CA PRO A 74 1.97 16.31 -16.40
C PRO A 74 1.87 16.31 -14.86
N ALA A 75 1.45 15.20 -14.25
CA ALA A 75 1.41 15.01 -12.81
C ALA A 75 2.71 14.44 -12.21
N HIS A 76 3.76 14.24 -12.99
CA HIS A 76 5.01 13.68 -12.46
C HIS A 76 5.71 14.65 -11.49
N PRO A 77 6.29 14.15 -10.38
CA PRO A 77 6.23 12.79 -9.86
C PRO A 77 5.01 12.54 -8.97
N ALA A 78 4.14 11.60 -9.36
CA ALA A 78 3.00 11.16 -8.57
C ALA A 78 2.87 9.64 -8.51
N VAL A 79 2.31 9.16 -7.40
CA VAL A 79 1.98 7.76 -7.17
C VAL A 79 0.53 7.67 -6.72
N ILE A 80 -0.22 6.70 -7.26
CA ILE A 80 -1.53 6.32 -6.75
C ILE A 80 -1.46 4.87 -6.31
N LYS A 81 -1.91 4.58 -5.09
CA LYS A 81 -2.07 3.22 -4.56
C LYS A 81 -3.55 2.92 -4.44
N ARG A 82 -3.98 1.82 -5.05
CA ARG A 82 -5.34 1.29 -4.94
C ARG A 82 -5.27 -0.06 -4.25
N GLU A 83 -5.93 -0.18 -3.10
CA GLU A 83 -6.04 -1.42 -2.34
C GLU A 83 -7.49 -1.90 -2.34
N LEU A 84 -7.71 -3.20 -2.54
CA LEU A 84 -9.01 -3.81 -2.30
C LEU A 84 -9.00 -4.44 -0.91
N LYS A 85 -9.96 -4.03 -0.06
CA LYS A 85 -10.14 -4.52 1.30
C LYS A 85 -11.49 -5.19 1.42
N LEU A 86 -11.56 -6.26 2.21
CA LEU A 86 -12.82 -6.89 2.57
C LEU A 86 -13.31 -6.25 3.86
N GLU A 87 -14.37 -5.44 3.78
CA GLU A 87 -14.99 -4.77 4.92
C GLU A 87 -16.45 -5.24 5.02
N GLU A 88 -16.83 -5.79 6.19
CA GLU A 88 -18.19 -6.30 6.45
C GLU A 88 -18.70 -7.31 5.41
N GLY A 89 -17.79 -8.07 4.79
CA GLY A 89 -18.12 -9.05 3.75
C GLY A 89 -18.29 -8.46 2.34
N ALA A 90 -18.09 -7.15 2.17
CA ALA A 90 -18.07 -6.47 0.88
C ALA A 90 -16.63 -6.10 0.47
N LEU A 91 -16.33 -6.20 -0.83
CA LEU A 91 -15.05 -5.74 -1.37
C LEU A 91 -15.10 -4.22 -1.58
N VAL A 92 -14.33 -3.48 -0.78
CA VAL A 92 -14.19 -2.02 -0.84
C VAL A 92 -12.85 -1.67 -1.47
N SER A 93 -12.85 -0.64 -2.33
CA SER A 93 -11.63 -0.11 -2.94
C SER A 93 -11.22 1.16 -2.21
N GLN A 94 -10.01 1.17 -1.68
CA GLN A 94 -9.36 2.34 -1.08
C GLN A 94 -8.33 2.89 -2.07
N ILE A 95 -8.43 4.17 -2.40
CA ILE A 95 -7.52 4.85 -3.34
C ILE A 95 -6.87 6.04 -2.64
N ASP A 96 -5.57 5.90 -2.42
CA ASP A 96 -4.68 6.91 -1.88
C ASP A 96 -3.70 7.38 -2.95
N GLY A 97 -3.27 8.64 -2.88
CA GLY A 97 -2.32 9.15 -3.85
C GLY A 97 -1.49 10.28 -3.29
N ASP A 98 -0.23 10.31 -3.73
CA ASP A 98 0.77 11.28 -3.32
C ASP A 98 1.40 11.96 -4.54
N PHE A 99 1.59 13.27 -4.42
CA PHE A 99 2.33 14.08 -5.39
C PHE A 99 3.60 14.62 -4.73
N PHE A 100 4.75 14.33 -5.35
CA PHE A 100 6.08 14.64 -4.83
C PHE A 100 6.76 15.80 -5.59
N GLY A 101 6.02 16.49 -6.46
CA GLY A 101 6.54 17.65 -7.18
C GLY A 101 6.63 18.90 -6.30
N PRO A 102 7.27 19.96 -6.81
CA PRO A 102 7.41 21.21 -6.08
C PRO A 102 6.04 21.80 -5.72
N GLN A 103 5.82 22.02 -4.42
CA GLN A 103 4.68 22.78 -3.92
C GLN A 103 5.01 24.27 -4.03
N THR A 104 4.16 25.04 -4.70
CA THR A 104 4.33 26.49 -4.78
C THR A 104 3.93 27.11 -3.44
N ALA A 105 4.89 27.67 -2.72
CA ALA A 105 4.72 28.28 -1.38
C ALA A 105 3.85 29.55 -1.35
N LEU A 106 3.37 30.03 -2.51
CA LEU A 106 2.55 31.23 -2.61
C LEU A 106 1.07 30.84 -2.46
N SER A 107 0.58 30.94 -1.22
CA SER A 107 -0.80 31.32 -0.90
C SER A 107 -1.90 30.40 -1.45
N GLY A 108 -1.83 29.09 -1.18
CA GLY A 108 -2.95 28.16 -1.41
C GLY A 108 -3.17 27.74 -2.87
N GLY A 109 -2.32 28.16 -3.81
CA GLY A 109 -2.36 27.71 -5.20
C GLY A 109 -1.64 26.38 -5.38
N GLN A 110 -2.34 25.35 -5.84
CA GLN A 110 -1.70 24.12 -6.33
C GLN A 110 -0.85 24.43 -7.57
N SER A 111 0.36 23.88 -7.65
CA SER A 111 1.20 23.95 -8.86
C SER A 111 0.48 23.31 -10.06
N ALA A 112 0.95 23.57 -11.29
CA ALA A 112 0.37 22.92 -12.47
C ALA A 112 0.40 21.39 -12.36
N GLY A 113 1.51 20.83 -11.85
CA GLY A 113 1.62 19.39 -11.58
C GLY A 113 0.66 18.91 -10.49
N GLY A 114 0.46 19.69 -9.41
CA GLY A 114 -0.53 19.37 -8.38
C GLY A 114 -1.96 19.31 -8.93
N ARG A 115 -2.35 20.26 -9.81
CA ARG A 115 -3.66 20.23 -10.48
C ARG A 115 -3.80 19.04 -11.43
N ALA A 116 -2.76 18.75 -12.22
CA ALA A 116 -2.74 17.58 -13.09
C ALA A 116 -2.88 16.27 -12.28
N PHE A 117 -2.21 16.19 -11.13
CA PHE A 117 -2.35 15.06 -10.21
C PHE A 117 -3.79 14.90 -9.69
N GLN A 118 -4.44 15.98 -9.26
CA GLN A 118 -5.82 15.92 -8.79
C GLN A 118 -6.80 15.46 -9.89
N SER A 119 -6.59 15.91 -11.14
CA SER A 119 -7.38 15.43 -12.29
C SER A 119 -7.18 13.93 -12.50
N TRP A 120 -5.93 13.48 -12.54
CA TRP A 120 -5.59 12.08 -12.74
C TRP A 120 -6.12 11.17 -11.62
N LEU A 121 -6.01 11.60 -10.36
CA LEU A 121 -6.59 10.89 -9.22
C LEU A 121 -8.11 10.78 -9.31
N ALA A 122 -8.79 11.83 -9.78
CA ALA A 122 -10.23 11.81 -9.99
C ALA A 122 -10.61 10.81 -11.10
N GLU A 123 -9.86 10.75 -12.20
CA GLU A 123 -10.05 9.78 -13.28
C GLU A 123 -9.92 8.34 -12.79
N ILE A 124 -8.90 8.02 -11.99
CA ILE A 124 -8.72 6.67 -11.42
C ILE A 124 -9.88 6.30 -10.48
N ARG A 125 -10.37 7.24 -9.67
CA ARG A 125 -11.54 7.02 -8.81
C ARG A 125 -12.82 6.82 -9.62
N ASP A 126 -12.96 7.52 -10.73
CA ASP A 126 -14.09 7.37 -11.65
C ASP A 126 -14.09 5.99 -12.30
N LEU A 127 -12.94 5.53 -12.79
CA LEU A 127 -12.75 4.19 -13.34
C LEU A 127 -13.06 3.09 -12.32
N ASP A 128 -12.61 3.27 -11.08
CA ASP A 128 -12.93 2.36 -9.98
C ASP A 128 -14.43 2.31 -9.66
N ARG A 129 -15.12 3.45 -9.73
CA ARG A 129 -16.59 3.51 -9.62
C ARG A 129 -17.26 2.73 -10.75
N GLN A 130 -16.88 2.98 -12.01
CA GLN A 130 -17.45 2.30 -13.17
C GLN A 130 -17.24 0.78 -13.11
N MET A 131 -16.06 0.34 -12.67
CA MET A 131 -15.76 -1.09 -12.52
C MET A 131 -16.62 -1.73 -11.43
N ARG A 132 -16.83 -1.06 -10.28
CA ARG A 132 -17.77 -1.54 -9.25
C ARG A 132 -19.19 -1.62 -9.75
N GLU A 133 -19.67 -0.61 -10.47
CA GLU A 133 -21.02 -0.60 -11.04
C GLU A 133 -21.21 -1.77 -12.02
N THR A 134 -20.21 -2.06 -12.83
CA THR A 134 -20.23 -3.17 -13.79
C THR A 134 -20.22 -4.54 -13.11
N MET A 135 -19.43 -4.71 -12.04
CA MET A 135 -19.38 -5.98 -11.29
C MET A 135 -20.59 -6.18 -10.38
N GLY A 136 -21.07 -5.11 -9.74
CA GLY A 136 -22.26 -5.14 -8.87
C GLY A 136 -23.54 -5.41 -9.66
N GLY A 137 -23.69 -4.83 -10.85
CA GLY A 137 -24.82 -5.12 -11.74
C GLY A 137 -24.86 -6.55 -12.27
N ALA A 138 -23.71 -7.25 -12.33
CA ALA A 138 -23.66 -8.65 -12.75
C ALA A 138 -24.18 -9.62 -11.68
N ALA A 139 -24.15 -9.25 -10.39
CA ALA A 139 -24.65 -10.09 -9.30
C ALA A 139 -26.19 -10.12 -9.23
N ASP A 140 -26.86 -9.07 -9.72
CA ASP A 140 -28.33 -8.96 -9.75
C ASP A 140 -28.95 -9.41 -11.09
N ALA A 141 -28.14 -9.88 -12.04
CA ALA A 141 -28.66 -10.43 -13.29
C ALA A 141 -29.39 -11.77 -12.99
N PRO A 142 -30.69 -11.90 -13.29
CA PRO A 142 -31.39 -13.17 -13.09
C PRO A 142 -30.69 -14.26 -13.91
N PRO A 143 -30.61 -15.51 -13.41
CA PRO A 143 -30.00 -16.60 -14.15
C PRO A 143 -30.67 -16.68 -15.52
N GLY A 144 -29.86 -16.49 -16.57
CA GLY A 144 -30.36 -16.59 -17.94
C GLY A 144 -31.00 -17.96 -18.17
N PRO A 145 -31.98 -18.05 -19.10
CA PRO A 145 -32.61 -19.33 -19.40
C PRO A 145 -31.52 -20.33 -19.77
N SER A 146 -31.49 -21.47 -19.08
CA SER A 146 -30.67 -22.62 -19.45
C SER A 146 -31.03 -23.01 -20.88
N VAL A 147 -30.07 -22.89 -21.79
CA VAL A 147 -30.20 -23.42 -23.15
C VAL A 147 -29.91 -24.91 -23.05
N ASP A 148 -30.98 -25.70 -23.04
CA ASP A 148 -30.93 -27.16 -23.24
C ASP A 148 -30.69 -27.52 -24.72
#